data_AF-A0A077N2A1-F1
#
_entry.id   AF-A0A077N2A1-F1
#
_cell.length_a   1.000
_cell.length_b   1.000
_cell.length_c   1.000
_cell.angle_alpha   90.00
_cell.angle_beta   90.00
_cell.angle_gamma   90.00
#
_symmetry.space_group_name_H-M   'P 1'
#
loop_
_entity.id
_entity.type
_entity.pdbx_description
1 polymer ?
#
loop_
_entity_poly.entity_id
_entity_poly.type
_entity_poly.pdbx_seq_one_letter_code
_entity_poly.pdbx_strand_id
1 'polypeptide(L)'
;MAITLNDIKPMIAELGFTLPDSVLELLLNQVNDKSECMVAHGYEESLQKLLLIYSTVRLASLSGARKIASQGSPSGGSRSFNYDSAGTDYLLKQIRIWDKRGCLSGLPLESKTVGFFDVVG
;
A
#
# COMPACT_ATOMS: atom_id res chain seq x y z
N MET A 1 -8.01 -2.29 -17.79
CA MET A 1 -6.63 -2.80 -17.71
C MET A 1 -6.45 -3.44 -16.33
N ALA A 2 -5.75 -4.56 -16.21
CA ALA A 2 -5.58 -5.24 -14.93
C ALA A 2 -4.10 -5.48 -14.63
N ILE A 3 -3.73 -5.35 -13.36
CA ILE A 3 -2.41 -5.71 -12.83
C ILE A 3 -2.46 -7.08 -12.14
N THR A 4 -1.30 -7.73 -12.06
CA THR A 4 -1.15 -9.09 -11.52
C THR A 4 -0.16 -9.12 -10.35
N LEU A 5 -0.05 -10.26 -9.68
CA LEU A 5 0.93 -10.45 -8.61
C LEU A 5 2.36 -10.15 -9.06
N ASN A 6 2.71 -10.51 -10.30
CA ASN A 6 4.05 -10.30 -10.84
C ASN A 6 4.41 -8.81 -10.98
N ASP A 7 3.42 -7.94 -11.15
CA ASP A 7 3.63 -6.50 -11.25
C ASP A 7 3.93 -5.86 -9.88
N ILE A 8 3.48 -6.46 -8.78
CA ILE A 8 3.55 -5.85 -7.44
C ILE A 8 4.58 -6.53 -6.54
N LYS A 9 4.78 -7.85 -6.66
CA LYS A 9 5.76 -8.61 -5.88
C LYS A 9 7.14 -7.96 -5.78
N PRO A 10 7.77 -7.46 -6.87
CA PRO A 10 9.07 -6.80 -6.76
C PRO A 10 9.02 -5.55 -5.85
N MET A 11 8.00 -4.71 -6.01
CA MET A 11 7.86 -3.47 -5.23
C MET A 11 7.57 -3.74 -3.75
N ILE A 12 6.74 -4.73 -3.44
CA ILE A 12 6.46 -5.14 -2.05
C ILE A 12 7.72 -5.69 -1.37
N ALA A 13 8.51 -6.50 -2.10
CA ALA A 13 9.77 -7.04 -1.59
C ALA A 13 10.82 -5.93 -1.34
N GLU A 14 10.96 -4.97 -2.25
CA GLU A 14 11.84 -3.81 -2.09
C GLU A 14 11.49 -2.97 -0.85
N LEU A 15 10.19 -2.83 -0.56
CA LEU A 15 9.71 -2.12 0.63
C LEU A 15 9.84 -2.94 1.93
N GLY A 16 10.22 -4.22 1.83
CA GLY A 16 10.43 -5.13 2.96
C GLY A 16 9.13 -5.68 3.56
N PHE A 17 8.03 -5.65 2.81
CA PHE A 17 6.75 -6.19 3.22
C PHE A 17 6.65 -7.67 2.89
N THR A 18 6.01 -8.43 3.80
CA THR A 18 5.69 -9.84 3.56
C THR A 18 4.19 -10.05 3.76
N LEU A 19 3.51 -10.52 2.72
CA LEU A 19 2.09 -10.89 2.75
C LEU A 19 1.89 -12.23 2.03
N PRO A 20 0.89 -13.03 2.43
CA PRO A 20 0.46 -14.19 1.66
C PRO A 20 -0.05 -13.78 0.28
N ASP A 21 0.26 -14.58 -0.74
CA ASP A 21 -0.21 -14.36 -2.11
C ASP A 21 -1.74 -14.29 -2.17
N SER A 22 -2.45 -15.10 -1.38
CA SER A 22 -3.91 -15.07 -1.31
C SER A 22 -4.47 -13.71 -0.86
N VAL A 23 -3.78 -13.00 0.03
CA VAL A 23 -4.18 -11.65 0.45
C VAL A 23 -3.90 -10.65 -0.66
N LEU A 24 -2.74 -10.76 -1.33
CA LEU A 24 -2.39 -9.87 -2.44
C LEU A 24 -3.35 -10.01 -3.62
N GLU A 25 -3.81 -11.22 -3.94
CA GLU A 25 -4.82 -11.47 -4.98
C GLU A 25 -6.16 -10.80 -4.65
N LEU A 26 -6.59 -10.86 -3.39
CA LEU A 26 -7.82 -10.20 -2.96
C LEU A 26 -7.70 -8.68 -3.04
N LEU A 27 -6.55 -8.11 -2.65
CA LEU A 27 -6.29 -6.67 -2.79
C LEU A 27 -6.23 -6.24 -4.26
N LEU A 28 -5.62 -7.06 -5.10
CA LEU A 28 -5.56 -6.86 -6.55
C LEU A 28 -6.95 -6.76 -7.18
N ASN A 29 -7.87 -7.65 -6.80
CA ASN A 29 -9.24 -7.60 -7.31
C ASN A 29 -9.93 -6.28 -6.95
N GLN A 30 -9.83 -5.85 -5.69
CA GLN A 30 -10.42 -4.58 -5.22
C GLN A 30 -9.88 -3.36 -5.97
N VAL A 31 -8.59 -3.37 -6.33
CA VAL A 31 -7.93 -2.26 -7.03
C VAL A 31 -8.22 -2.32 -8.53
N ASN A 32 -8.18 -3.50 -9.15
CA ASN A 32 -8.46 -3.68 -10.58
C ASN A 32 -9.88 -3.25 -10.96
N ASP A 33 -10.85 -3.39 -10.05
CA ASP A 33 -12.23 -2.88 -10.23
C ASP A 33 -12.26 -1.35 -10.45
N LYS A 34 -11.23 -0.61 -9.99
CA LYS A 34 -11.13 0.85 -10.20
C LYS A 34 -10.58 1.22 -11.57
N SER A 35 -10.07 0.26 -12.34
CA SER A 35 -9.53 0.52 -13.67
C SER A 35 -10.61 1.02 -14.66
N GLU A 36 -11.87 0.60 -14.49
CA GLU A 36 -12.98 1.04 -15.34
C GLU A 36 -13.21 2.55 -15.27
N CYS A 37 -13.11 3.14 -14.06
CA CYS A 37 -13.20 4.58 -13.85
C CYS A 37 -12.06 5.32 -14.58
N MET A 38 -10.84 4.80 -14.52
CA MET A 38 -9.68 5.43 -15.15
C MET A 38 -9.78 5.40 -16.68
N VAL A 39 -10.26 4.28 -17.24
CA VAL A 39 -10.53 4.14 -18.68
C VAL A 39 -11.62 5.12 -19.11
N ALA A 40 -12.72 5.21 -18.36
CA ALA A 40 -13.82 6.13 -18.67
C ALA A 40 -13.39 7.60 -18.67
N HIS A 41 -12.37 7.95 -17.88
CA HIS A 41 -11.80 9.29 -17.82
C HIS A 41 -10.59 9.53 -18.74
N GLY A 42 -10.22 8.54 -19.56
CA GLY A 42 -9.16 8.67 -20.56
C GLY A 42 -7.75 8.77 -19.97
N TYR A 43 -7.49 8.13 -18.83
CA TYR A 43 -6.13 8.04 -18.28
C TYR A 43 -5.24 7.27 -19.25
N GLU A 44 -3.99 7.70 -19.39
CA GLU A 44 -3.00 6.98 -20.19
C GLU A 44 -2.63 5.64 -19.53
N GLU A 45 -2.38 4.61 -20.35
CA GLU A 45 -2.25 3.22 -19.89
C GLU A 45 -1.13 3.04 -18.85
N SER A 46 0.02 3.70 -19.04
CA SER A 46 1.12 3.65 -18.08
C SER A 46 0.75 4.30 -16.74
N LEU A 47 0.04 5.43 -16.77
CA LEU A 47 -0.45 6.10 -15.56
C LEU A 47 -1.48 5.24 -14.81
N GLN A 48 -2.38 4.58 -15.54
CA GLN A 48 -3.34 3.64 -14.93
C GLN A 48 -2.59 2.54 -14.19
N LYS A 49 -1.65 1.86 -14.86
CA LYS A 49 -0.88 0.77 -14.27
C LYS A 49 -0.12 1.23 -13.02
N LEU A 50 0.51 2.40 -13.08
CA LEU A 50 1.25 2.98 -11.95
C LEU A 50 0.35 3.23 -10.73
N LEU A 51 -0.81 3.84 -10.95
CA LEU A 51 -1.80 4.13 -9.90
C LEU A 51 -2.34 2.85 -9.25
N LEU A 52 -2.61 1.81 -10.03
CA LEU A 52 -3.07 0.51 -9.51
C LEU A 52 -1.97 -0.18 -8.68
N ILE A 53 -0.71 -0.14 -9.12
CA ILE A 53 0.41 -0.72 -8.35
C ILE A 53 0.56 0.03 -7.02
N TYR A 54 0.61 1.37 -7.05
CA TYR A 54 0.83 2.18 -5.86
C TYR A 54 -0.30 2.03 -4.84
N SER A 55 -1.55 1.99 -5.31
CA SER A 55 -2.71 1.75 -4.44
C SER A 55 -2.68 0.36 -3.82
N THR A 56 -2.32 -0.68 -4.58
CA THR A 56 -2.21 -2.04 -4.03
C THR A 56 -1.11 -2.14 -2.98
N VAL A 57 0.06 -1.55 -3.24
CA VAL A 57 1.17 -1.50 -2.26
C VAL A 57 0.77 -0.73 -1.00
N ARG A 58 0.04 0.38 -1.15
CA ARG A 58 -0.47 1.15 -0.02
C ARG A 58 -1.46 0.30 0.81
N LEU A 59 -2.41 -0.37 0.17
CA LEU A 59 -3.34 -1.27 0.87
C LEU A 59 -2.62 -2.42 1.57
N ALA A 60 -1.64 -3.04 0.90
CA ALA A 60 -0.81 -4.08 1.49
C ALA A 60 -0.10 -3.56 2.76
N SER A 61 0.50 -2.38 2.69
CA SER A 61 1.16 -1.77 3.86
C SER A 61 0.19 -1.47 5.02
N LEU A 62 -1.04 -1.04 4.72
CA LEU A 62 -2.07 -0.74 5.72
C LEU A 62 -2.71 -2.00 6.32
N SER A 63 -2.74 -3.11 5.57
CA SER A 63 -3.30 -4.40 6.02
C SER A 63 -2.47 -5.10 7.10
N GLY A 64 -1.43 -4.44 7.62
CA GLY A 64 -0.56 -5.01 8.65
C GLY A 64 0.54 -5.89 8.07
N ALA A 65 0.98 -5.61 6.82
CA ALA A 65 2.18 -6.21 6.28
C ALA A 65 3.33 -6.03 7.27
N ARG A 66 3.76 -7.14 7.87
CA ARG A 66 4.87 -7.14 8.83
C ARG A 66 6.13 -6.79 8.04
N LYS A 67 6.65 -5.58 8.24
CA LYS A 67 8.00 -5.24 7.78
C LYS A 67 8.98 -6.06 8.60
N ILE A 68 9.76 -6.92 7.97
CA ILE A 68 10.81 -7.66 8.68
C ILE A 68 11.91 -6.66 9.05
N ALA A 69 11.94 -6.25 10.31
CA ALA A 69 13.05 -5.50 10.89
C ALA A 69 13.96 -6.49 11.63
N SER A 70 15.12 -6.77 11.02
CA SER A 70 16.26 -7.50 11.59
C SER A 70 16.04 -9.00 11.89
N GLN A 71 16.83 -9.85 11.22
CA GLN A 71 17.15 -11.21 11.67
C GLN A 71 18.09 -11.13 12.87
N GLY A 72 17.71 -11.75 13.99
CA GLY A 72 18.50 -11.73 15.21
C GLY A 72 19.52 -12.84 15.27
N SER A 73 20.79 -12.46 15.25
CA SER A 73 21.84 -13.21 15.92
C SER A 73 21.55 -13.28 17.44
N PRO A 74 21.89 -14.36 18.16
CA PRO A 74 21.42 -14.66 19.53
C PRO A 74 22.08 -13.82 20.65
N SER A 75 22.01 -12.49 20.59
CA SER A 75 22.42 -11.64 21.70
C SER A 75 21.36 -10.59 22.01
N GLY A 76 20.94 -10.55 23.28
CA GLY A 76 19.79 -9.81 23.79
C GLY A 76 19.77 -8.32 23.45
N GLY A 77 19.05 -7.98 22.38
CA GLY A 77 18.65 -6.63 22.04
C GLY A 77 17.13 -6.59 21.91
N SER A 78 16.47 -5.80 22.75
CA SER A 78 15.04 -5.50 22.64
C SER A 78 14.70 -5.09 21.19
N ARG A 79 13.74 -5.78 20.57
CA ARG A 79 13.35 -5.52 19.17
C ARG A 79 12.04 -4.76 19.13
N SER A 80 12.11 -3.47 18.81
CA SER A 80 10.96 -2.63 18.52
C SER A 80 10.43 -2.98 17.12
N PHE A 81 9.18 -3.42 17.03
CA PHE A 81 8.47 -3.49 15.76
C PHE A 81 8.04 -2.07 15.39
N ASN A 82 8.76 -1.40 14.49
CA ASN A 82 8.25 -0.18 13.89
C ASN A 82 7.11 -0.55 12.93
N TYR A 83 5.88 -0.51 13.45
CA TYR A 83 4.65 -0.45 12.67
C TYR A 83 4.53 0.93 12.01
N ASP A 84 5.55 1.34 11.27
CA ASP A 84 5.59 2.70 10.78
C ASP A 84 4.77 2.79 9.51
N SER A 85 3.50 3.17 9.68
CA SER A 85 2.63 3.65 8.59
C SER A 85 3.28 4.75 7.76
N ALA A 86 4.34 5.41 8.28
CA ALA A 86 5.12 6.42 7.58
C ALA A 86 5.82 5.90 6.31
N GLY A 87 6.04 4.58 6.17
CA GLY A 87 6.79 4.04 5.04
C GLY A 87 6.15 4.28 3.67
N THR A 88 4.83 4.31 3.57
CA THR A 88 4.11 4.41 2.28
C THR A 88 3.27 5.69 2.14
N ASP A 89 3.38 6.64 3.07
CA ASP A 89 2.61 7.89 3.01
C ASP A 89 2.93 8.73 1.77
N TYR A 90 4.16 8.59 1.24
CA TYR A 90 4.54 9.22 -0.01
C TYR A 90 3.75 8.66 -1.21
N LEU A 91 3.39 7.36 -1.20
CA LEU A 91 2.55 6.75 -2.24
C LEU A 91 1.15 7.35 -2.22
N LEU A 92 0.57 7.55 -1.04
CA LEU A 92 -0.73 8.20 -0.91
C LEU A 92 -0.71 9.63 -1.47
N LYS A 93 0.34 10.40 -1.17
CA LYS A 93 0.49 11.77 -1.71
C LYS A 93 0.58 11.75 -3.23
N GLN A 94 1.37 10.84 -3.81
CA GLN A 94 1.51 10.71 -5.26
C GLN A 94 0.20 10.29 -5.94
N ILE A 95 -0.51 9.30 -5.37
CA ILE A 95 -1.83 8.87 -5.84
C ILE A 95 -2.78 10.07 -5.90
N ARG A 96 -2.85 10.89 -4.84
CA ARG A 96 -3.73 12.07 -4.81
C ARG A 96 -3.37 13.13 -5.85
N ILE A 97 -2.10 13.28 -6.19
CA ILE A 97 -1.65 14.25 -7.21
C ILE A 97 -2.03 13.78 -8.62
N TRP A 98 -1.91 12.48 -8.88
CA TRP A 98 -2.13 11.90 -10.20
C TRP A 98 -3.59 11.48 -10.44
N ASP A 99 -4.32 11.06 -9.42
CA ASP A 99 -5.73 10.71 -9.48
C ASP A 99 -6.64 11.95 -9.44
N LYS A 100 -6.54 12.78 -10.49
CA LYS A 100 -7.29 14.04 -10.60
C LYS A 100 -8.82 13.86 -10.61
N ARG A 101 -9.31 12.68 -11.00
CA ARG A 101 -10.74 12.36 -11.08
C ARG A 101 -11.25 11.59 -9.86
N GLY A 102 -10.37 11.21 -8.94
CA GLY A 102 -10.76 10.52 -7.71
C GLY A 102 -11.22 9.07 -7.91
N CYS A 103 -10.73 8.37 -8.95
CA CYS A 103 -11.10 6.98 -9.21
C CYS A 103 -10.73 6.02 -8.08
N LEU A 104 -9.72 6.37 -7.27
CA LEU A 104 -9.24 5.58 -6.14
C LEU A 104 -9.81 6.04 -4.79
N SER A 105 -10.66 7.07 -4.77
CA SER A 105 -11.20 7.66 -3.53
C SER A 105 -12.05 6.71 -2.67
N GLY A 106 -12.61 5.65 -3.26
CA GLY A 106 -13.39 4.63 -2.56
C GLY A 106 -12.55 3.55 -1.87
N LEU A 107 -11.22 3.56 -2.02
CA LEU A 107 -10.34 2.59 -1.38
C LEU A 107 -9.85 3.13 -0.02
N PRO A 108 -9.67 2.26 1.00
CA PRO A 108 -9.17 2.67 2.32
C PRO A 108 -7.65 2.91 2.28
N LEU A 109 -7.21 3.93 1.55
CA LEU A 109 -5.79 4.29 1.36
C LEU A 109 -5.23 5.20 2.47
N GLU A 110 -6.10 5.74 3.33
CA GLU A 110 -5.72 6.55 4.48
C GLU A 110 -5.24 5.66 5.62
N SER A 111 -4.13 6.06 6.26
CA SER A 111 -3.74 5.48 7.54
C SER A 111 -4.74 5.94 8.61
N LYS A 112 -5.28 4.99 9.39
CA LYS A 112 -6.01 5.36 10.61
C LYS A 112 -4.98 5.81 11.64
N THR A 113 -4.82 7.12 11.80
CA THR A 113 -4.12 7.68 12.96
C THR A 113 -4.92 7.30 14.20
N VAL A 114 -4.50 6.26 14.92
CA VAL A 114 -5.02 6.05 16.27
C VAL A 114 -4.63 7.29 17.06
N GLY A 115 -5.64 8.00 17.58
CA GLY A 115 -5.45 9.26 18.27
C GLY A 115 -4.37 9.13 19.34
N PHE A 116 -3.41 10.05 19.31
CA PHE A 116 -2.45 10.24 20.38
C PHE A 116 -3.23 10.46 21.68
N PHE A 117 -3.24 9.46 22.57
CA PHE A 117 -3.76 9.63 23.91
C PHE A 117 -2.74 10.46 24.69
N ASP A 118 -2.95 11.78 24.68
CA ASP A 118 -2.22 12.70 25.54
C ASP A 118 -2.73 12.51 26.98
N VAL A 119 -2.07 11.65 27.74
CA VAL A 119 -2.31 11.52 29.17
C VAL A 119 -1.61 12.69 29.84
N VAL A 120 -2.33 13.79 29.99
CA VAL A 120 -1.90 14.92 30.83
C VAL A 120 -1.98 14.43 32.28
N GLY A 121 -0.83 14.07 32.83
CA GLY A 121 -0.62 13.79 34.26
C GLY A 121 -0.13 15.01 35.01
#